data_AF-A0A484LKR9-F1
#
_entry.id   AF-A0A484LKR9-F1
#
_cell.length_a   1.000
_cell.length_b   1.000
_cell.length_c   1.000
_cell.angle_alpha   90.00
_cell.angle_beta   90.00
_cell.angle_gamma   90.00
#
_symmetry.space_group_name_H-M   'P 1'
#
loop_
_entity.id
_entity.type
_entity.pdbx_description
1 polymer ?
#
loop_
_entity_poly.entity_id
_entity_poly.type
_entity_poly.pdbx_seq_one_letter_code
_entity_poly.pdbx_strand_id
1 'polypeptide(L)'
;MQCGDKEASTIKRFRVTAEVHDGSHAIHVTLFTKELQKILKTLEWNSPLETINSVNLNKALLSVTIIAAIKPSSGTYKTTTTNTYSLQTLYSLSPKQRSAPSLKRKMKVEEEAHKKQT
;
A
#
# COMPACT_ATOMS: atom_id res chain seq x y z
N MET A 1 -22.97 9.96 -22.94
CA MET A 1 -21.81 10.23 -23.82
C MET A 1 -21.54 8.98 -24.64
N GLN A 2 -21.81 9.03 -25.94
CA GLN A 2 -21.48 7.96 -26.87
C GLN A 2 -20.05 8.16 -27.40
N CYS A 3 -19.31 7.08 -27.57
CA CYS A 3 -17.97 7.11 -28.15
C CYS A 3 -18.10 7.47 -29.63
N GLY A 4 -17.57 8.63 -30.07
CA GLY A 4 -17.64 9.09 -31.47
C GLY A 4 -17.83 10.59 -31.68
N ASP A 5 -18.17 11.35 -30.64
CA ASP A 5 -18.27 12.81 -30.74
C ASP A 5 -16.89 13.45 -30.92
N LYS A 6 -16.77 14.34 -31.92
CA LYS A 6 -15.54 15.11 -32.19
C LYS A 6 -15.19 16.09 -31.06
N GLU A 7 -16.17 16.45 -30.24
CA GLU A 7 -16.02 17.30 -29.05
C GLU A 7 -15.93 16.50 -27.74
N ALA A 8 -15.80 15.17 -27.82
CA ALA A 8 -15.70 14.35 -26.62
C ALA A 8 -14.43 14.72 -25.82
N SER A 9 -14.63 15.18 -24.59
CA SER A 9 -13.53 15.40 -23.64
C SER A 9 -12.83 14.07 -23.37
N THR A 10 -11.54 14.00 -23.65
CA THR A 10 -10.74 12.81 -23.32
C THR A 10 -10.39 12.83 -21.83
N ILE A 11 -10.67 11.72 -21.14
CA ILE A 11 -10.32 11.55 -19.74
C ILE A 11 -9.06 10.67 -19.69
N LYS A 12 -7.97 11.20 -19.11
CA LYS A 12 -6.77 10.40 -18.86
C LYS A 12 -7.08 9.29 -17.87
N ARG A 13 -6.64 8.07 -18.19
CA ARG A 13 -6.80 6.89 -17.34
C ARG A 13 -5.45 6.24 -17.11
N PHE A 14 -5.20 5.93 -15.84
CA PHE A 14 -3.99 5.29 -15.38
C PHE A 14 -4.22 3.79 -15.16
N ARG A 15 -3.20 3.03 -15.53
CA ARG A 15 -3.06 1.60 -15.28
C ARG A 15 -1.63 1.37 -14.81
N VAL A 16 -1.47 1.10 -13.53
CA VAL A 16 -0.15 0.93 -12.88
C VAL A 16 -0.06 -0.48 -12.33
N THR A 17 1.06 -1.15 -12.52
CA THR A 17 1.32 -2.43 -11.87
C THR A 17 2.09 -2.18 -10.58
N ALA A 18 1.62 -2.76 -9.48
CA ALA A 18 2.27 -2.73 -8.18
C ALA A 18 2.55 -4.15 -7.72
N GLU A 19 3.64 -4.32 -6.98
CA GLU A 19 3.96 -5.58 -6.32
C GLU A 19 3.51 -5.50 -4.86
N VAL A 20 2.76 -6.50 -4.41
CA VAL A 20 2.27 -6.62 -3.02
C VAL A 20 2.91 -7.83 -2.39
N HIS A 21 3.53 -7.62 -1.23
CA HIS A 21 4.21 -8.66 -0.46
C HIS A 21 3.37 -9.06 0.75
N ASP A 22 3.15 -10.36 0.94
CA ASP A 22 2.48 -10.92 2.14
C ASP A 22 3.47 -11.38 3.23
N GLY A 23 4.77 -11.20 2.98
CA GLY A 23 5.87 -11.61 3.85
C GLY A 23 6.68 -12.79 3.31
N SER A 24 6.05 -13.69 2.55
CA SER A 24 6.72 -14.86 1.95
C SER A 24 6.61 -14.89 0.43
N HIS A 25 5.59 -14.24 -0.12
CA HIS A 25 5.32 -14.21 -1.55
C HIS A 25 5.04 -12.78 -2.00
N ALA A 26 5.29 -12.57 -3.29
CA ALA A 26 4.96 -11.34 -3.97
C ALA A 26 3.92 -11.63 -5.06
N ILE A 27 2.87 -10.82 -5.11
CA ILE A 27 1.88 -10.85 -6.18
C ILE A 27 1.90 -9.54 -6.96
N HIS A 28 1.66 -9.62 -8.26
CA HIS A 28 1.54 -8.45 -9.12
C HIS A 28 0.07 -8.06 -9.27
N VAL A 29 -0.24 -6.82 -8.89
CA VAL A 29 -1.59 -6.27 -8.89
C VAL A 29 -1.64 -5.05 -9.80
N THR A 30 -2.62 -5.02 -10.71
CA THR A 30 -2.93 -3.84 -11.50
C THR A 30 -3.84 -2.90 -10.71
N LEU A 31 -3.42 -1.65 -10.56
CA LEU A 31 -4.16 -0.53 -10.01
C LEU A 31 -4.68 0.35 -11.15
N PHE A 32 -5.98 0.66 -11.14
CA PHE A 32 -6.55 1.62 -12.07
C PHE A 32 -6.69 3.00 -11.42
N THR A 33 -7.02 4.00 -12.23
CA THR A 33 -7.20 5.40 -11.83
C THR A 33 -7.98 5.57 -10.52
N LYS A 34 -9.11 4.87 -10.38
CA LYS A 34 -10.00 5.00 -9.22
C LYS A 34 -9.30 4.53 -7.93
N GLU A 35 -8.57 3.43 -8.02
CA GLU A 35 -7.84 2.85 -6.90
C GLU A 35 -6.64 3.71 -6.52
N LEU A 36 -5.90 4.22 -7.52
CA LEU A 36 -4.80 5.14 -7.29
C LEU A 36 -5.29 6.42 -6.61
N GLN A 37 -6.41 7.01 -7.04
CA GLN A 37 -7.00 8.17 -6.38
C GLN A 37 -7.36 7.91 -4.92
N LYS A 38 -7.89 6.72 -4.60
CA LYS A 38 -8.17 6.34 -3.21
C LYS A 38 -6.90 6.27 -2.38
N ILE A 39 -5.86 5.61 -2.90
CA ILE A 39 -4.56 5.49 -2.23
C ILE A 39 -3.99 6.88 -1.93
N LEU A 40 -3.97 7.78 -2.92
CA LEU A 40 -3.46 9.13 -2.76
C LEU A 40 -4.25 9.94 -1.74
N LYS A 41 -5.58 9.82 -1.76
CA LYS A 41 -6.44 10.45 -0.77
C LYS A 41 -6.11 9.96 0.65
N THR A 42 -5.84 8.67 0.83
CA THR A 42 -5.42 8.12 2.13
C THR A 42 -4.00 8.56 2.53
N LEU A 43 -3.13 8.82 1.55
CA LEU A 43 -1.80 9.41 1.78
C LEU A 43 -1.85 10.94 1.97
N GLU A 44 -3.04 11.55 1.95
CA GLU A 44 -3.25 13.00 2.01
C GLU A 44 -2.57 13.79 0.88
N TRP A 45 -2.35 13.13 -0.27
CA TRP A 45 -1.76 13.74 -1.45
C TRP A 45 -2.87 14.33 -2.33
N ASN A 46 -2.97 15.66 -2.34
CA ASN A 46 -4.00 16.38 -3.09
C ASN A 46 -3.61 16.69 -4.54
N SER A 47 -2.39 16.34 -4.96
CA SER A 47 -1.89 16.61 -6.31
C SER A 47 -2.56 15.71 -7.36
N PRO A 48 -2.80 16.20 -8.59
CA PRO A 48 -3.30 15.39 -9.70
C PRO A 48 -2.36 14.23 -10.00
N LEU A 49 -2.90 13.06 -10.37
CA LEU A 49 -2.15 11.83 -10.62
C LEU A 49 -1.03 12.03 -11.65
N GLU A 50 -1.27 12.87 -12.66
CA GLU A 50 -0.34 13.22 -13.74
C GLU A 50 0.95 13.88 -13.24
N THR A 51 0.88 14.54 -12.08
CA THR A 51 1.99 15.34 -11.53
C THR A 51 2.78 14.59 -10.48
N ILE A 52 2.33 13.38 -10.11
CA ILE A 52 2.93 12.62 -9.02
C ILE A 52 4.23 11.99 -9.48
N ASN A 53 5.28 12.30 -8.74
CA ASN A 53 6.58 11.68 -8.92
C ASN A 53 6.52 10.20 -8.47
N SER A 54 6.80 9.27 -9.39
CA SER A 54 6.76 7.83 -9.15
C SER A 54 7.74 7.37 -8.07
N VAL A 55 8.90 8.02 -7.94
CA VAL A 55 9.90 7.71 -6.89
C VAL A 55 9.34 8.03 -5.52
N ASN A 56 8.68 9.18 -5.37
CA ASN A 56 8.05 9.56 -4.11
C ASN A 56 6.89 8.62 -3.79
N LEU A 57 6.06 8.30 -4.78
CA LEU A 57 4.94 7.37 -4.61
C LEU A 57 5.43 6.00 -4.14
N ASN A 58 6.46 5.45 -4.79
CA ASN A 58 7.06 4.17 -4.39
C ASN A 58 7.56 4.22 -2.95
N LYS A 59 8.27 5.27 -2.54
CA LYS A 59 8.75 5.43 -1.16
C LYS A 59 7.61 5.44 -0.13
N ALA A 60 6.53 6.16 -0.43
CA ALA A 60 5.37 6.21 0.46
C ALA A 60 4.72 4.82 0.59
N LEU A 61 4.57 4.10 -0.53
CA LEU A 61 3.93 2.78 -0.56
C LEU A 61 4.76 1.67 0.09
N LEU A 62 6.08 1.80 0.20
CA LEU A 62 6.91 0.82 0.91
C LEU A 62 6.59 0.72 2.41
N SER A 63 6.00 1.78 2.98
CA SER A 63 5.72 1.87 4.42
C SER A 63 4.27 1.59 4.77
N VAL A 64 3.47 1.04 3.84
CA VAL A 64 2.05 0.76 4.08
C VAL A 64 1.74 -0.73 3.98
N THR A 65 0.71 -1.12 4.72
CA THR A 65 0.04 -2.42 4.63
C THR A 65 -1.36 -2.17 4.10
N ILE A 66 -1.82 -3.04 3.22
CA ILE A 66 -3.15 -2.94 2.62
C ILE A 66 -3.99 -4.15 2.95
N ILE A 67 -5.30 -3.95 3.07
CA ILE A 67 -6.31 -5.01 3.03
C ILE A 67 -7.17 -4.72 1.81
N ALA A 68 -7.24 -5.68 0.88
CA ALA A 68 -7.92 -5.48 -0.38
C ALA A 68 -8.52 -6.76 -0.95
N ALA A 69 -9.61 -6.61 -1.68
CA ALA A 69 -10.11 -7.63 -2.59
C ALA A 69 -9.36 -7.52 -3.92
N ILE A 70 -8.82 -8.65 -4.38
CA ILE A 70 -8.19 -8.79 -5.69
C ILE A 70 -9.03 -9.70 -6.58
N LYS A 71 -9.09 -9.38 -7.86
CA LYS A 71 -9.73 -10.22 -8.88
C LYS A 71 -8.64 -10.82 -9.77
N PRO A 72 -8.58 -12.16 -9.91
CA PRO A 72 -7.73 -12.81 -10.90
C PRO A 72 -8.08 -12.32 -12.30
N SER A 73 -7.07 -11.95 -13.07
CA SER A 73 -7.27 -11.58 -14.47
C SER A 73 -7.41 -12.87 -15.27
N SER A 74 -8.59 -13.15 -15.82
CA SER A 74 -8.73 -14.23 -16.80
C SER A 74 -8.03 -13.79 -18.08
N GLY A 75 -6.81 -14.27 -18.30
CA GLY A 75 -6.04 -13.97 -19.51
C GLY A 75 -6.79 -14.50 -20.74
N THR A 76 -7.43 -13.61 -21.50
CA THR A 76 -8.03 -13.94 -22.81
C THR A 76 -7.03 -13.76 -23.95
N TYR A 77 -5.84 -13.21 -23.67
CA TYR A 77 -4.77 -13.01 -24.64
C TYR A 77 -3.74 -14.13 -24.56
N LYS A 78 -3.36 -14.66 -25.72
CA LYS A 78 -2.65 -15.93 -25.96
C LYS A 78 -1.18 -15.98 -25.49
N THR A 79 -0.80 -15.22 -24.48
CA THR A 79 0.57 -15.15 -23.97
C THR A 79 0.57 -15.31 -22.45
N THR A 80 1.06 -16.49 -22.04
CA THR A 80 1.79 -16.75 -20.81
C THR A 80 1.10 -16.37 -19.48
N THR A 81 0.40 -17.37 -18.95
CA THR A 81 0.36 -17.86 -17.55
C THR A 81 1.10 -17.04 -16.48
N THR A 82 0.78 -15.77 -16.34
CA THR A 82 1.20 -14.96 -15.19
C THR A 82 -0.06 -14.70 -14.38
N ASN A 83 -0.06 -15.17 -13.13
CA ASN A 83 -1.10 -14.92 -12.14
C ASN A 83 -1.15 -13.41 -11.86
N THR A 84 -1.76 -12.68 -12.77
CA THR A 84 -1.90 -11.23 -12.73
C THR A 84 -3.24 -10.93 -12.08
N TYR A 85 -3.21 -10.08 -11.07
CA TYR A 85 -4.41 -9.70 -10.35
C TYR A 85 -4.75 -8.25 -10.67
N SER A 86 -6.02 -7.91 -10.54
CA SER A 86 -6.49 -6.53 -10.54
C SER A 86 -7.04 -6.19 -9.18
N LEU A 87 -6.78 -4.98 -8.70
CA LEU A 87 -7.35 -4.54 -7.43
C LEU A 87 -8.84 -4.25 -7.66
N GLN A 88 -9.72 -4.99 -6.98
CA GLN A 88 -11.16 -4.79 -7.08
C GLN A 88 -11.63 -3.76 -6.04
N THR A 89 -11.14 -3.85 -4.81
CA THR A 89 -11.52 -2.92 -3.74
C THR A 89 -10.41 -2.84 -2.70
N LEU A 90 -10.01 -1.61 -2.34
CA LEU A 90 -9.16 -1.32 -1.20
C LEU A 90 -10.04 -1.09 0.04
N TYR A 91 -9.91 -1.92 1.06
CA TYR A 91 -10.66 -1.80 2.32
C TYR A 91 -9.89 -0.99 3.37
N SER A 92 -8.59 -1.22 3.46
CA SER A 92 -7.72 -0.52 4.42
C SER A 92 -6.36 -0.26 3.82
N LEU A 93 -5.78 0.87 4.20
CA LEU A 93 -4.39 1.24 3.95
C LEU A 93 -3.86 1.88 5.24
N SER A 94 -2.93 1.19 5.89
CA SER A 94 -2.39 1.58 7.20
C SER A 94 -0.87 1.59 7.18
N PRO A 95 -0.20 2.39 8.01
CA PRO A 95 1.24 2.30 8.17
C PRO A 95 1.66 0.88 8.56
N LYS A 96 2.73 0.38 7.96
CA LYS A 96 3.33 -0.90 8.34
C LYS A 96 3.79 -0.75 9.79
N GLN A 97 3.15 -1.47 10.70
CA GLN A 97 3.48 -1.43 12.12
C GLN A 97 4.95 -1.84 12.28
N ARG A 98 5.83 -0.88 12.57
CA ARG A 98 7.18 -1.20 13.05
C ARG A 98 6.99 -1.87 14.40
N SER A 99 7.60 -3.03 14.61
CA SER A 99 7.67 -3.63 15.94
C SER A 99 8.11 -2.53 16.90
N ALA A 100 7.23 -2.19 17.85
CA ALA A 100 7.57 -1.22 18.86
C ALA A 100 8.81 -1.77 19.59
N PRO A 101 9.86 -0.97 19.81
CA PRO A 101 10.97 -1.42 20.63
C PRO A 101 10.37 -1.87 21.97
N SER A 102 10.66 -3.10 22.39
CA SER A 102 10.21 -3.61 23.67
C SER A 102 10.67 -2.62 24.74
N LEU A 103 9.74 -1.94 25.40
CA LEU A 103 10.05 -1.07 26.52
C LEU A 103 10.66 -1.97 27.61
N LYS A 104 11.99 -2.05 27.67
CA LYS A 104 12.68 -2.69 28.78
C LYS A 104 12.36 -1.87 30.02
N ARG A 105 11.46 -2.38 30.86
CA ARG A 105 11.16 -1.83 32.18
C ARG A 105 12.49 -1.69 32.93
N LYS A 106 12.97 -0.46 33.17
CA LYS A 106 14.08 -0.23 34.09
C LYS A 106 13.55 -0.43 35.51
N MET A 107 13.63 -1.66 36.01
CA MET A 107 13.52 -1.90 37.44
C MET A 107 14.89 -1.57 38.04
N LYS A 108 15.05 -0.33 38.50
CA LYS A 108 16.09 0.02 39.48
C LYS A 108 15.39 0.14 40.83
N VAL A 109 15.56 -0.87 41.66
CA VAL A 109 15.63 -0.69 43.10
C VAL A 109 16.89 -1.45 43.51
N GLU A 110 17.98 -0.70 43.69
CA GLU A 110 19.10 -1.15 44.49
C GLU A 110 18.57 -1.31 45.92
N GLU A 111 18.53 -2.53 46.42
CA GLU A 111 18.49 -2.78 47.86
C GLU A 111 19.84 -3.39 48.23
N GLU A 112 20.86 -2.53 48.34
CA GLU A 112 22.07 -2.88 49.09
C GLU A 112 21.89 -2.45 50.55
N ALA A 113 21.63 -3.48 51.36
CA ALA A 113 22.26 -3.76 52.65
C ALA A 113 22.48 -2.60 53.62
N HIS A 114 21.91 -2.68 54.83
CA HIS A 114 22.67 -2.41 56.06
C HIS A 114 22.41 -3.48 57.12
N LYS A 115 23.52 -4.00 57.61
CA LYS A 115 23.72 -5.05 58.61
C LYS A 115 23.72 -4.42 60.01
N LYS A 116 23.20 -5.15 61.00
CA LYS A 116 23.46 -5.09 62.48
C LYS A 116 22.73 -4.04 63.34
N GLN A 117 21.93 -4.57 64.28
CA GLN A 117 21.94 -4.42 65.75
C GLN A 117 20.55 -4.96 66.22
N THR A 118 20.40 -5.95 67.09
CA THR A 118 21.01 -6.23 68.40
C THR A 118 20.91 -7.72 68.70
#